data_AF-X1DRG3-F1
#
_entry.id   AF-X1DRG3-F1
#
_cell.length_a   1.000
_cell.length_b   1.000
_cell.length_c   1.000
_cell.angle_alpha   90.00
_cell.angle_beta   90.00
_cell.angle_gamma   90.00
#
_symmetry.space_group_name_H-M   'P 1'
#
loop_
_entity.id
_entity.type
_entity.pdbx_description
1 polymer ?
#
loop_
_entity_poly.entity_id
_entity_poly.type
_entity_poly.pdbx_seq_one_letter_code
_entity_poly.pdbx_strand_id
1 'polypeptide(L)'
;KLSTVTPACDLLREELQRKALQELELVEKNWESLLKNPGNMMIKDLVFGKDFPMRVMAEIVDAPLMSSDEIQRLVKHYVQLGAAIIDVGMIAGESRPLDARRAVEAVKSIVN
;
A
#
# COMPACT_ATOMS: atom_id res chain seq x y z
N LYS A 1 -27.95 17.33 -16.74
CA LYS A 1 -28.84 18.49 -16.46
C LYS A 1 -28.43 19.03 -15.09
N LEU A 2 -28.11 20.32 -14.94
CA LEU A 2 -27.65 20.89 -13.66
C LEU A 2 -28.86 21.19 -12.76
N SER A 3 -28.69 21.04 -11.43
CA SER A 3 -29.70 21.40 -10.43
C SER A 3 -29.52 22.85 -9.98
N THR A 4 -30.62 23.55 -9.73
CA THR A 4 -30.62 24.89 -9.13
C THR A 4 -30.64 24.84 -7.60
N VAL A 5 -30.84 23.65 -7.01
CA VAL A 5 -30.99 23.45 -5.56
C VAL A 5 -29.94 22.51 -4.96
N THR A 6 -29.41 21.58 -5.76
CA THR A 6 -28.36 20.64 -5.33
C THR A 6 -27.01 21.18 -5.79
N PRO A 7 -26.01 21.30 -4.90
CA PRO A 7 -24.66 21.69 -5.30
C PRO A 7 -24.12 20.76 -6.40
N ALA A 8 -23.40 21.33 -7.36
CA ALA A 8 -22.86 20.57 -8.50
C ALA A 8 -21.92 19.44 -8.05
N CYS A 9 -21.16 19.64 -6.97
CA CYS A 9 -20.28 18.64 -6.36
C CYS A 9 -21.05 17.41 -5.86
N ASP A 10 -22.25 17.60 -5.29
CA ASP A 10 -23.09 16.49 -4.85
C ASP A 10 -23.78 15.80 -6.03
N LEU A 11 -24.24 16.57 -7.03
CA LEU A 11 -24.81 16.01 -8.25
C LEU A 11 -23.84 15.14 -9.04
N LEU A 12 -22.56 15.51 -9.03
CA LEU A 12 -21.52 14.85 -9.82
C LEU A 12 -20.69 13.86 -9.01
N ARG A 13 -20.98 13.67 -7.72
CA ARG A 13 -20.15 12.86 -6.82
C ARG A 13 -19.92 11.46 -7.36
N GLU A 14 -20.99 10.77 -7.74
CA GLU A 14 -20.93 9.41 -8.27
C GLU A 14 -20.17 9.34 -9.60
N GLU A 15 -20.40 10.31 -10.48
CA GLU A 15 -19.74 10.38 -11.79
C GLU A 15 -18.24 10.67 -11.66
N LEU A 16 -17.86 11.57 -10.74
CA LEU A 16 -16.46 11.86 -10.42
C LEU A 16 -15.77 10.63 -9.83
N GLN A 17 -16.42 9.94 -8.89
CA GLN A 17 -15.89 8.69 -8.33
C GLN A 17 -15.71 7.63 -9.40
N ARG A 18 -16.70 7.46 -10.28
CA ARG A 18 -16.64 6.50 -11.40
C ARG A 18 -15.47 6.81 -12.33
N LYS A 19 -15.28 8.08 -12.70
CA LYS A 19 -14.16 8.49 -13.56
C LYS A 19 -12.81 8.28 -12.89
N ALA A 20 -12.67 8.63 -11.62
CA ALA A 20 -11.43 8.39 -10.87
C ALA A 20 -11.09 6.90 -10.83
N LEU A 21 -12.06 6.02 -10.56
CA LEU A 21 -11.83 4.57 -10.57
C LEU A 21 -11.46 4.05 -11.97
N GLN A 22 -12.05 4.59 -13.02
CA GLN A 22 -11.69 4.24 -14.41
C GLN A 22 -10.26 4.67 -14.76
N GLU A 23 -9.84 5.85 -14.34
CA GLU A 23 -8.46 6.33 -14.53
C GLU A 23 -7.46 5.43 -13.80
N LEU A 24 -7.75 5.04 -12.56
CA LEU A 24 -6.92 4.09 -11.80
C LEU A 24 -6.80 2.74 -12.53
N GLU A 25 -7.91 2.20 -13.03
CA GLU A 25 -7.91 0.94 -13.76
C GLU A 25 -7.10 1.02 -15.07
N LEU A 26 -7.18 2.14 -15.78
CA LEU A 26 -6.39 2.42 -16.98
C LEU A 26 -4.90 2.48 -16.68
N VAL A 27 -4.51 3.12 -15.58
CA VAL A 27 -3.12 3.17 -15.13
C VAL A 27 -2.60 1.78 -14.81
N GLU A 28 -3.35 0.99 -14.03
CA GLU A 28 -2.96 -0.38 -13.68
C GLU A 28 -2.88 -1.30 -14.91
N LYS A 29 -3.73 -1.12 -15.94
CA LYS A 29 -3.68 -1.90 -17.19
C LYS A 29 -2.47 -1.57 -18.07
N ASN A 30 -1.97 -0.33 -18.01
CA ASN A 30 -0.90 0.18 -18.88
C ASN A 30 0.46 0.24 -18.18
N TRP A 31 0.61 -0.44 -17.04
CA TRP A 31 1.76 -0.29 -16.15
C TRP A 31 3.11 -0.52 -16.86
N GLU A 32 3.20 -1.45 -17.81
CA GLU A 32 4.43 -1.77 -18.53
C GLU A 32 4.96 -0.58 -19.35
N SER A 33 4.04 0.19 -19.94
CA SER A 33 4.40 1.40 -20.69
C SER A 33 4.81 2.51 -19.73
N LEU A 34 4.06 2.68 -18.64
CA LEU A 34 4.33 3.72 -17.64
C LEU A 34 5.66 3.49 -16.92
N LEU A 35 6.02 2.23 -16.66
CA LEU A 35 7.28 1.88 -15.99
C LEU A 35 8.52 2.37 -16.74
N LYS A 36 8.42 2.61 -18.06
CA LYS A 36 9.51 3.16 -18.89
C LYS A 36 9.74 4.66 -18.67
N ASN A 37 8.78 5.36 -18.05
CA ASN A 37 8.88 6.79 -17.81
C ASN A 37 9.86 7.09 -16.66
N PRO A 38 10.60 8.22 -16.74
CA PRO A 38 11.47 8.64 -15.63
C PRO A 38 10.70 8.86 -14.33
N GLY A 39 11.24 8.34 -13.22
CA GLY A 39 10.63 8.44 -11.88
C GLY A 39 9.69 7.31 -11.51
N ASN A 40 9.54 6.31 -12.39
CA ASN A 40 8.84 5.06 -12.10
C ASN A 40 9.82 3.91 -11.89
N MET A 41 9.43 2.96 -11.04
CA MET A 41 10.24 1.78 -10.75
C MET A 41 9.40 0.59 -10.31
N MET A 42 10.03 -0.57 -10.27
CA MET A 42 9.44 -1.83 -9.85
C MET A 42 10.35 -2.49 -8.82
N ILE A 43 9.76 -2.96 -7.72
CA ILE A 43 10.43 -3.84 -6.77
C ILE A 43 9.59 -5.12 -6.71
N LYS A 44 10.20 -6.25 -7.09
CA LYS A 44 9.49 -7.51 -7.33
C LYS A 44 8.35 -7.32 -8.35
N ASP A 45 7.11 -7.49 -7.91
CA ASP A 45 5.87 -7.37 -8.66
C ASP A 45 5.13 -6.04 -8.39
N LEU A 46 5.63 -5.21 -7.47
CA LEU A 46 5.02 -3.93 -7.14
C LEU A 46 5.64 -2.80 -7.97
N VAL A 47 4.82 -2.18 -8.81
CA VAL A 47 5.17 -0.96 -9.56
C VAL A 47 4.75 0.29 -8.81
N PHE A 48 5.61 1.30 -8.76
CA PHE A 48 5.33 2.57 -8.10
C PHE A 48 6.13 3.72 -8.70
N GLY A 49 5.71 4.93 -8.42
CA GLY A 49 6.32 6.14 -8.98
C GLY A 49 5.28 7.20 -9.32
N LYS A 50 5.70 8.21 -10.07
CA LYS A 50 4.91 9.40 -10.39
C LYS A 50 3.60 9.08 -11.12
N ASP A 51 3.59 8.07 -11.99
CA ASP A 51 2.43 7.77 -12.84
C ASP A 51 1.52 6.67 -12.27
N PHE A 52 1.86 6.11 -11.11
CA PHE A 52 1.10 5.04 -10.47
C PHE A 52 0.21 5.58 -9.34
N PRO A 53 -0.88 4.88 -8.99
CA PRO A 53 -1.67 5.22 -7.82
C PRO A 53 -0.81 5.13 -6.55
N MET A 54 -1.28 5.82 -5.50
CA MET A 54 -0.68 5.69 -4.18
C MET A 54 -0.72 4.22 -3.74
N ARG A 55 0.43 3.69 -3.31
CA ARG A 55 0.52 2.36 -2.70
C ARG A 55 0.28 2.48 -1.20
N VAL A 56 -0.46 1.52 -0.64
CA VAL A 56 -0.72 1.48 0.80
C VAL A 56 0.41 0.71 1.49
N MET A 57 1.05 1.37 2.46
CA MET A 57 2.05 0.78 3.33
C MET A 57 1.48 0.69 4.74
N ALA A 58 1.48 -0.51 5.33
CA ALA A 58 1.04 -0.72 6.69
C ALA A 58 2.26 -0.90 7.60
N GLU A 59 2.25 -0.21 8.74
CA GLU A 59 3.36 -0.19 9.70
C GLU A 59 3.09 -1.13 10.87
N ILE A 60 4.12 -1.89 11.27
CA ILE A 60 4.15 -2.69 12.50
C ILE A 60 5.13 -2.04 13.46
N VAL A 61 4.61 -1.26 14.40
CA VAL A 61 5.41 -0.53 15.39
C VAL A 61 5.99 -1.48 16.43
N ASP A 62 7.24 -1.24 16.85
CA ASP A 62 7.94 -1.99 17.90
C ASP A 62 7.95 -3.51 17.69
N ALA A 63 8.10 -3.95 16.43
CA ALA A 63 8.11 -5.36 16.06
C ALA A 63 9.06 -6.25 16.91
N PRO A 64 10.23 -5.76 17.39
CA PRO A 64 11.08 -6.54 18.30
C PRO A 64 10.40 -7.00 19.59
N LEU A 65 9.40 -6.28 20.10
CA LEU A 65 8.66 -6.62 21.33
C LEU A 65 7.54 -7.63 21.09
N MET A 66 7.18 -7.88 19.83
CA MET A 66 6.09 -8.78 19.45
C MET A 66 6.60 -10.19 19.21
N SER A 67 5.77 -11.18 19.53
CA SER A 67 6.00 -12.56 19.10
C SER A 67 5.85 -12.70 17.58
N SER A 68 6.46 -13.73 17.00
CA SER A 68 6.33 -13.99 15.56
C SER A 68 4.88 -14.24 15.14
N ASP A 69 4.08 -14.90 15.98
CA ASP A 69 2.67 -15.18 15.71
C ASP A 69 1.82 -13.91 15.66
N GLU A 70 2.10 -12.95 16.55
CA GLU A 70 1.42 -11.64 16.53
C GLU A 70 1.75 -10.85 15.27
N ILE A 71 3.03 -10.81 14.88
CA ILE A 71 3.47 -10.18 13.63
C ILE A 71 2.75 -10.82 12.44
N GLN A 72 2.78 -12.15 12.34
CA GLN A 72 2.14 -12.89 11.25
C GLN A 72 0.63 -12.59 11.16
N ARG A 73 -0.05 -12.52 12.30
CA ARG A 73 -1.49 -12.25 12.35
C ARG A 73 -1.82 -10.82 11.88
N LEU A 74 -1.00 -9.84 12.25
CA LEU A 74 -1.14 -8.46 11.77
C LEU A 74 -0.86 -8.35 10.26
N VAL A 75 0.21 -8.98 9.79
CA VAL A 75 0.55 -9.00 8.36
C VAL A 75 -0.60 -9.58 7.53
N LYS A 76 -1.16 -10.72 7.95
CA LYS A 76 -2.34 -11.31 7.29
C LYS A 76 -3.50 -10.31 7.21
N HIS A 77 -3.77 -9.63 8.32
CA HIS A 77 -4.85 -8.64 8.37
C HIS A 77 -4.59 -7.44 7.44
N TYR A 78 -3.38 -6.88 7.46
CA TYR A 78 -3.04 -5.72 6.62
C TYR A 78 -3.04 -6.04 5.12
N VAL A 79 -2.53 -7.22 4.74
CA VAL A 79 -2.59 -7.67 3.34
C VAL A 79 -4.04 -7.86 2.89
N GLN A 80 -4.91 -8.42 3.73
CA GLN A 80 -6.35 -8.53 3.44
C GLN A 80 -7.03 -7.17 3.25
N LEU A 81 -6.53 -6.13 3.93
CA LEU A 81 -7.00 -4.75 3.77
C LEU A 81 -6.37 -4.01 2.59
N GLY A 82 -5.49 -4.64 1.82
CA GLY A 82 -4.89 -4.08 0.61
C GLY A 82 -3.54 -3.39 0.81
N ALA A 83 -2.86 -3.63 1.94
CA ALA A 83 -1.47 -3.18 2.10
C ALA A 83 -0.55 -3.90 1.11
N ALA A 84 0.14 -3.13 0.26
CA ALA A 84 1.11 -3.62 -0.69
C ALA A 84 2.53 -3.67 -0.12
N ILE A 85 2.79 -2.89 0.93
CA ILE A 85 4.07 -2.79 1.61
C ILE A 85 3.83 -2.97 3.10
N ILE A 86 4.68 -3.77 3.76
CA ILE A 86 4.73 -3.87 5.21
C ILE A 86 6.01 -3.19 5.68
N ASP A 87 5.86 -2.10 6.41
CA ASP A 87 6.95 -1.49 7.16
C ASP A 87 7.07 -2.17 8.53
N VAL A 88 8.31 -2.39 8.96
CA VAL A 88 8.64 -3.17 10.15
C VAL A 88 9.43 -2.26 11.09
N GLY A 89 8.68 -1.53 11.91
CA GLY A 89 9.21 -0.61 12.91
C GLY A 89 10.08 -1.27 13.96
N MET A 90 11.25 -0.68 14.19
CA MET A 90 12.22 -1.09 15.20
C MET A 90 12.18 -0.16 16.42
N ILE A 91 12.84 -0.55 17.51
CA ILE A 91 12.98 0.28 18.71
C ILE A 91 14.10 1.30 18.50
N ALA A 92 13.81 2.58 18.75
CA ALA A 92 14.81 3.64 18.70
C ALA A 92 15.75 3.59 19.92
N GLY A 93 17.03 3.91 19.71
CA GLY A 93 18.03 4.01 20.80
C GLY A 93 18.63 2.68 21.27
N GLU A 94 18.17 1.54 20.75
CA GLU A 94 18.70 0.22 21.07
C GLU A 94 19.00 -0.59 19.80
N SER A 95 20.08 -1.36 19.82
CA SER A 95 20.41 -2.28 18.73
C SER A 95 19.87 -3.68 19.05
N ARG A 96 18.96 -4.18 18.22
CA ARG A 96 18.34 -5.52 18.35
C ARG A 96 18.35 -6.31 17.02
N PRO A 97 19.52 -6.61 16.44
CA PRO A 97 19.62 -7.19 15.10
C PRO A 97 19.00 -8.59 14.98
N LEU A 98 19.04 -9.40 16.04
CA LEU A 98 18.42 -10.73 16.04
C LEU A 98 16.89 -10.65 16.02
N ASP A 99 16.32 -9.69 16.76
CA ASP A 99 14.88 -9.45 16.74
C ASP A 99 14.42 -8.85 15.41
N ALA A 100 15.21 -7.93 14.83
CA ALA A 100 14.95 -7.39 13.50
C ALA A 100 14.89 -8.51 12.44
N ARG A 101 15.87 -9.42 12.46
CA ARG A 101 15.87 -10.59 11.57
C ARG A 101 14.63 -11.45 11.78
N ARG A 102 14.31 -11.79 13.03
CA ARG A 102 13.13 -12.61 13.38
C ARG A 102 11.83 -11.96 12.90
N ALA A 103 11.67 -10.66 13.10
CA ALA A 103 10.49 -9.92 12.67
C ALA A 103 10.32 -9.95 11.15
N VAL A 104 11.40 -9.70 10.40
CA VAL A 104 11.39 -9.78 8.92
C VAL A 104 11.10 -11.21 8.43
N GLU A 105 11.66 -12.23 9.08
CA GLU A 105 11.36 -13.64 8.77
C GLU A 105 9.89 -13.99 9.04
N ALA A 106 9.32 -13.50 10.15
CA ALA A 106 7.92 -13.68 10.47
C ALA A 106 7.00 -13.04 9.43
N VAL A 107 7.29 -11.81 8.98
CA VAL A 107 6.56 -11.16 7.88
C VAL A 107 6.64 -11.99 6.60
N LYS A 108 7.85 -12.36 6.18
CA LYS A 108 8.08 -13.12 4.94
C LYS A 108 7.37 -14.47 4.94
N SER A 109 7.21 -15.13 6.09
CA SER A 109 6.50 -16.42 6.16
C SER A 109 5.02 -16.37 5.75
N ILE A 110 4.44 -15.16 5.66
CA ILE A 110 3.05 -14.95 5.28
C ILE A 110 2.89 -14.48 3.83
N VAL A 111 3.85 -13.68 3.32
CA VAL A 111 3.70 -12.91 2.08
C VAL A 111 4.67 -13.30 0.96
N ASN A 112 5.60 -14.23 1.22
CA ASN A 112 6.48 -14.79 0.19
C ASN A 112 5.96 -16.12 -0.37
#